data_AF-A0A835LD71-F1
#
_entry.id   AF-A0A835LD71-F1
#
_cell.length_a   1.000
_cell.length_b   1.000
_cell.length_c   1.000
_cell.angle_alpha   90.00
_cell.angle_beta   90.00
_cell.angle_gamma   90.00
#
_symmetry.space_group_name_H-M   'P 1'
#
loop_
_entity.id
_entity.type
_entity.pdbx_description
1 polymer ?
#
loop_
_entity_poly.entity_id
_entity_poly.type
_entity_poly.pdbx_seq_one_letter_code
_entity_poly.pdbx_strand_id
1 'polypeptide(L)'
;MAMKIFLALIVVYGLISIVDAFFASGWTKAHATFYGGKVMPRNNGIVCDYNADSRWCLRGKSITVTATNFCPPNFAQASDNGGWCNPPLQHFDMAQPAWEKIGIYRGGIVPVLLQRVPCKKHGGVRFTINGRH
;
A
#
# COMPACT_ATOMS: atom_id res chain seq x y z
N MET A 1 -48.69 8.94 11.08
CA MET A 1 -47.71 8.00 11.65
C MET A 1 -46.66 7.57 10.62
N ALA A 2 -47.06 7.26 9.37
CA ALA A 2 -46.14 6.89 8.29
C ALA A 2 -44.99 7.90 8.01
N MET A 3 -45.25 9.21 8.04
CA MET A 3 -44.22 10.23 7.77
C MET A 3 -43.11 10.28 8.84
N LYS A 4 -43.44 10.00 10.12
CA LYS A 4 -42.45 9.94 11.20
C LYS A 4 -41.55 8.69 11.06
N ILE A 5 -42.11 7.58 10.58
CA ILE A 5 -41.37 6.35 10.30
C ILE A 5 -40.42 6.56 9.11
N PHE A 6 -40.88 7.20 8.04
CA PHE A 6 -40.04 7.55 6.89
C PHE A 6 -38.86 8.44 7.29
N LEU A 7 -39.09 9.48 8.10
CA LEU A 7 -38.02 10.35 8.59
C LEU A 7 -37.03 9.58 9.48
N ALA A 8 -37.52 8.69 10.35
CA ALA A 8 -36.65 7.85 11.17
C ALA A 8 -35.76 6.92 10.31
N LEU A 9 -36.31 6.33 9.25
CA LEU A 9 -35.55 5.47 8.33
C LEU A 9 -34.48 6.26 7.56
N ILE A 10 -34.77 7.49 7.13
CA ILE A 10 -33.79 8.36 6.46
C ILE A 10 -32.66 8.74 7.42
N VAL A 11 -32.99 9.08 8.67
CA VAL A 11 -31.99 9.42 9.70
C VAL A 11 -31.11 8.20 10.02
N VAL A 12 -31.71 7.02 10.19
CA VAL A 12 -30.96 5.78 10.45
C VAL A 12 -30.07 5.41 9.26
N TYR A 13 -30.56 5.47 8.02
CA TYR A 13 -29.77 5.16 6.82
C TYR A 13 -28.63 6.17 6.59
N GLY A 14 -28.88 7.45 6.88
CA GLY A 14 -27.84 8.49 6.86
C GLY A 14 -26.77 8.25 7.93
N LEU A 15 -27.16 7.82 9.13
CA LEU A 15 -26.23 7.48 10.21
C LEU A 15 -25.42 6.20 9.94
N ILE A 16 -25.95 5.25 9.17
CA ILE A 16 -25.21 4.04 8.75
C ILE A 16 -24.16 4.41 7.67
N SER A 17 -24.54 5.26 6.71
CA SER A 17 -23.65 5.65 5.60
C SER A 17 -22.42 6.46 6.06
N ILE A 18 -22.52 7.21 7.16
CA ILE A 18 -21.35 7.90 7.74
C ILE A 18 -20.35 6.93 8.35
N VAL A 19 -20.76 5.75 8.83
CA VAL A 19 -19.84 4.77 9.45
C VAL A 19 -18.95 4.14 8.37
N ASP A 20 -19.50 3.89 7.18
CA ASP A 20 -18.77 3.33 6.04
C ASP A 20 -17.69 4.27 5.46
N ALA A 21 -17.91 5.59 5.58
CA ALA A 21 -17.00 6.61 5.05
C ALA A 21 -15.69 6.78 5.87
N PHE A 22 -15.62 6.22 7.08
CA PHE A 22 -14.45 6.33 7.97
C PHE A 22 -13.64 5.04 8.12
N PHE A 23 -13.98 3.96 7.41
CA PHE A 23 -13.13 2.78 7.43
C PHE A 23 -11.78 3.11 6.79
N ALA A 24 -10.74 3.23 7.63
CA ALA A 24 -9.36 3.17 7.18
C ALA A 24 -9.23 1.96 6.25
N SER A 25 -8.73 2.16 5.03
CA SER A 25 -8.56 1.07 4.06
C SER A 25 -7.88 -0.10 4.78
N GLY A 26 -8.53 -1.27 4.84
CA GLY A 26 -8.02 -2.42 5.57
C GLY A 26 -6.61 -2.82 5.10
N TRP A 27 -5.83 -3.41 6.00
CA TRP A 27 -4.54 -4.00 5.62
C TRP A 27 -4.77 -5.18 4.66
N THR A 28 -4.01 -5.20 3.57
CA THR A 28 -4.06 -6.25 2.55
C THR A 28 -2.76 -7.03 2.53
N LYS A 29 -2.82 -8.34 2.30
CA LYS A 29 -1.62 -9.19 2.21
C LYS A 29 -0.93 -8.98 0.86
N ALA A 30 0.39 -8.84 0.89
CA ALA A 30 1.24 -8.67 -0.26
C ALA A 30 2.61 -9.32 -0.02
N HIS A 31 3.41 -9.42 -1.08
CA HIS A 31 4.81 -9.84 -0.99
C HIS A 31 5.69 -8.71 -1.49
N ALA A 32 6.92 -8.62 -0.99
CA ALA A 32 7.85 -7.62 -1.48
C ALA A 32 9.18 -8.25 -1.93
N THR A 33 9.80 -7.65 -2.95
CA THR A 33 11.20 -7.89 -3.37
C THR A 33 11.96 -6.56 -3.46
N PHE A 34 13.20 -6.55 -3.95
CA PHE A 34 14.02 -5.35 -4.09
C PHE A 34 14.53 -5.11 -5.53
N TYR A 35 13.86 -4.26 -6.30
CA TYR A 35 14.36 -3.57 -7.50
C TYR A 35 13.64 -2.21 -7.68
N GLY A 36 14.43 -1.16 -7.88
CA GLY A 36 13.93 0.22 -7.95
C GLY A 36 13.26 0.56 -9.28
N GLY A 37 12.31 1.50 -9.24
CA GLY A 37 11.98 2.29 -10.43
C GLY A 37 11.25 3.60 -10.12
N LYS A 38 10.53 4.19 -11.08
CA LYS A 38 10.04 5.59 -11.09
C LYS A 38 8.63 5.74 -11.72
N VAL A 39 7.90 6.79 -11.26
CA VAL A 39 6.50 7.32 -11.47
C VAL A 39 5.35 7.17 -10.41
N MET A 40 4.84 8.35 -9.97
CA MET A 40 3.61 8.73 -9.20
C MET A 40 3.40 8.22 -7.74
N PRO A 41 3.39 9.12 -6.72
CA PRO A 41 3.39 8.73 -5.32
C PRO A 41 2.00 8.33 -4.82
N ARG A 42 1.67 7.03 -4.91
CA ARG A 42 0.78 6.44 -3.90
C ARG A 42 1.63 6.03 -2.72
N ASN A 43 1.42 6.70 -1.59
CA ASN A 43 2.08 6.32 -0.35
C ASN A 43 1.37 5.10 0.23
N ASN A 44 2.19 4.11 0.50
CA ASN A 44 1.75 2.81 0.95
C ASN A 44 2.47 2.52 2.26
N GLY A 45 1.71 2.34 3.34
CA GLY A 45 2.21 1.81 4.59
C GLY A 45 2.50 0.33 4.39
N ILE A 46 3.74 -0.08 4.62
CA ILE A 46 4.19 -1.45 4.53
C ILE A 46 4.71 -1.88 5.90
N VAL A 47 4.19 -3.01 6.37
CA VAL A 47 4.60 -3.68 7.61
C VAL A 47 4.93 -5.12 7.27
N CYS A 48 5.99 -5.64 7.86
CA CYS A 48 6.34 -7.05 7.71
C CYS A 48 5.32 -7.92 8.47
N ASP A 49 4.78 -8.96 7.83
CA ASP A 49 3.87 -9.90 8.49
C ASP A 49 4.67 -10.86 9.36
N TYR A 50 4.92 -10.44 10.60
CA TYR A 50 5.67 -11.21 11.60
C TYR A 50 5.01 -12.57 11.93
N ASN A 51 3.69 -12.68 11.76
CA ASN A 51 2.97 -13.94 12.02
C ASN A 51 3.13 -14.93 10.86
N ALA A 52 3.38 -14.43 9.64
CA ALA A 52 3.60 -15.27 8.47
C ALA A 52 5.06 -15.77 8.38
N ASP A 53 6.05 -14.89 8.54
CA ASP A 53 7.46 -15.31 8.62
C ASP A 53 8.29 -14.41 9.55
N SER A 54 8.46 -14.86 10.79
CA SER A 54 9.22 -14.12 11.80
C SER A 54 10.73 -14.14 11.58
N ARG A 55 11.26 -15.00 10.68
CA ARG A 55 12.71 -15.16 10.49
C ARG A 55 13.32 -13.96 9.78
N TRP A 56 12.53 -13.30 8.94
CA TRP A 56 12.99 -12.22 8.07
C TRP A 56 12.39 -10.86 8.47
N CYS A 57 11.43 -10.82 9.39
CA CYS A 57 10.75 -9.60 9.81
C CYS A 57 11.39 -8.94 11.04
N LEU A 58 11.55 -7.60 10.99
CA LEU A 58 11.84 -6.78 12.16
C LEU A 58 10.55 -6.42 12.88
N ARG A 59 10.46 -6.78 14.17
CA ARG A 59 9.24 -6.60 14.97
C ARG A 59 8.94 -5.12 15.21
N GLY A 60 7.67 -4.72 14.96
CA GLY A 60 7.17 -3.38 15.24
C GLY A 60 7.70 -2.28 14.31
N LYS A 61 8.33 -2.63 13.19
CA LYS A 61 8.80 -1.67 12.20
C LYS A 61 7.78 -1.50 11.08
N SER A 62 7.44 -0.26 10.78
CA SER A 62 6.60 0.13 9.65
C SER A 62 7.32 1.17 8.82
N ILE A 63 7.17 1.09 7.50
CA ILE A 63 7.66 2.11 6.59
C ILE A 63 6.54 2.61 5.72
N THR A 64 6.62 3.88 5.34
CA THR A 64 5.83 4.41 4.25
C THR A 64 6.72 4.42 3.02
N VAL A 65 6.36 3.62 2.03
CA VAL A 65 7.02 3.66 0.72
C VAL A 65 6.17 4.44 -0.24
N THR A 66 6.85 5.15 -1.12
CA THR A 66 6.24 5.75 -2.29
C THR A 66 6.37 4.74 -3.40
N ALA A 67 5.25 4.23 -3.93
CA ALA A 67 5.32 3.42 -5.15
C ALA A 67 5.89 4.31 -6.26
N THR A 68 7.05 3.91 -6.76
CA THR A 68 7.72 4.64 -7.81
C THR A 68 7.57 3.89 -9.12
N ASN A 69 7.89 2.60 -9.27
CA ASN A 69 7.68 1.92 -10.56
C ASN A 69 6.35 1.18 -10.67
N PHE A 70 6.00 0.82 -11.91
CA PHE A 70 5.02 -0.21 -12.20
C PHE A 70 5.73 -1.52 -12.57
N CYS A 71 5.29 -2.63 -11.97
CA CYS A 71 5.75 -3.97 -12.33
C CYS A 71 4.68 -4.66 -13.20
N PRO A 72 4.93 -4.89 -14.50
CA PRO A 72 3.96 -5.50 -15.39
C PRO A 72 3.78 -7.00 -15.09
N PRO A 73 2.55 -7.55 -15.18
CA PRO A 73 2.32 -8.99 -15.10
C PRO A 73 3.06 -9.74 -16.22
N ASN A 74 3.68 -10.85 -15.89
CA ASN A 74 4.29 -11.79 -16.82
C ASN A 74 3.72 -13.21 -16.60
N PHE A 75 2.64 -13.54 -17.32
CA PHE A 75 1.96 -14.84 -17.22
C PHE A 75 2.76 -16.02 -17.82
N ALA A 76 3.89 -15.75 -18.48
CA ALA A 76 4.78 -16.81 -18.97
C ALA A 76 5.67 -17.40 -17.86
N GLN A 77 5.72 -16.77 -16.69
CA GLN A 77 6.51 -17.20 -15.54
C GLN A 77 5.59 -17.50 -14.33
N ALA A 78 6.00 -18.48 -13.52
CA ALA A 78 5.31 -18.80 -12.28
C ALA A 78 5.43 -17.65 -11.28
N SER A 79 4.40 -17.46 -10.44
CA SER A 79 4.31 -16.33 -9.50
C SER A 79 5.37 -16.33 -8.40
N ASP A 80 6.04 -17.46 -8.20
CA ASP A 80 7.14 -17.72 -7.28
C ASP A 80 8.52 -17.77 -7.98
N ASN A 81 8.56 -17.57 -9.30
CA ASN A 81 9.79 -17.65 -10.09
C ASN A 81 9.77 -16.68 -11.28
N GLY A 82 9.69 -15.38 -10.99
CA GLY A 82 9.75 -14.29 -11.98
C GLY A 82 8.40 -13.65 -12.32
N GLY A 83 7.29 -14.33 -12.07
CA GLY A 83 5.92 -13.82 -12.24
C GLY A 83 5.36 -13.08 -11.02
N TRP A 84 6.19 -12.41 -10.23
CA TRP A 84 5.83 -11.85 -8.91
C TRP A 84 4.62 -10.91 -8.93
N CYS A 85 4.44 -10.21 -10.05
CA CYS A 85 3.39 -9.20 -10.25
C CYS A 85 2.13 -9.75 -10.93
N ASN A 86 2.04 -11.07 -11.09
CA ASN A 86 0.87 -11.72 -11.70
C ASN A 86 -0.34 -11.67 -10.74
N PRO A 87 -1.53 -11.27 -11.23
CA PRO A 87 -2.77 -11.41 -10.49
C PRO A 87 -2.99 -12.87 -10.05
N PRO A 88 -3.54 -13.12 -8.85
CA PRO A 88 -4.12 -12.17 -7.88
C PRO A 88 -3.12 -11.62 -6.85
N LEU A 89 -1.83 -11.90 -6.98
CA LEU A 89 -0.83 -11.55 -5.97
C LEU A 89 -0.47 -10.06 -6.06
N GLN A 90 -0.62 -9.36 -4.93
CA GLN A 90 -0.10 -8.01 -4.80
C GLN A 90 1.39 -8.08 -4.44
N HIS A 91 2.19 -7.38 -5.22
CA HIS A 91 3.63 -7.41 -5.09
C HIS A 91 4.22 -5.98 -5.03
N PHE A 92 5.17 -5.78 -4.12
CA PHE A 92 5.89 -4.53 -3.93
C PHE A 92 7.37 -4.71 -4.13
N ASP A 93 7.88 -4.13 -5.21
CA ASP A 93 9.32 -4.03 -5.36
C ASP A 93 9.82 -2.78 -4.62
N MET A 94 10.47 -3.02 -3.49
CA MET A 94 11.01 -1.99 -2.62
C MET A 94 12.43 -1.61 -3.04
N ALA A 95 13.01 -0.59 -2.41
CA ALA A 95 14.45 -0.32 -2.45
C ALA A 95 15.12 -0.96 -1.22
N GLN A 96 16.37 -1.41 -1.29
CA GLN A 96 17.13 -2.03 -0.20
C GLN A 96 17.15 -1.15 1.06
N PRO A 97 17.40 0.19 0.97
CA PRO A 97 17.31 1.05 2.16
C PRO A 97 15.90 1.13 2.78
N ALA A 98 14.86 0.79 2.03
CA ALA A 98 13.50 0.65 2.56
C ALA A 98 13.28 -0.76 3.14
N TRP A 99 13.78 -1.79 2.47
CA TRP A 99 13.72 -3.19 2.90
C TRP A 99 14.33 -3.41 4.28
N GLU A 100 15.57 -2.93 4.48
CA GLU A 100 16.35 -3.11 5.72
C GLU A 100 15.67 -2.47 6.94
N LYS A 101 14.70 -1.57 6.73
CA LYS A 101 13.91 -0.99 7.82
C LYS A 101 12.82 -1.92 8.34
N ILE A 102 12.33 -2.87 7.53
CA ILE A 102 11.25 -3.79 7.91
C ILE A 102 11.71 -5.25 7.99
N GLY A 103 12.81 -5.61 7.35
CA GLY A 103 13.26 -6.99 7.29
C GLY A 103 14.77 -7.15 7.14
N ILE A 104 15.23 -8.38 7.34
CA ILE A 104 16.64 -8.75 7.23
C ILE A 104 16.98 -8.88 5.74
N TYR A 105 18.10 -8.28 5.32
CA TYR A 105 18.58 -8.29 3.91
C TYR A 105 18.71 -9.69 3.28
N ARG A 106 18.90 -10.74 4.10
CA ARG A 106 19.01 -12.13 3.65
C ARG A 106 17.69 -12.79 3.24
N GLY A 107 16.55 -12.21 3.61
CA GLY A 107 15.25 -12.68 3.14
C GLY A 107 15.03 -12.19 1.73
N GLY A 108 15.09 -13.06 0.72
CA GLY A 108 14.88 -12.64 -0.67
C GLY A 108 13.46 -12.15 -0.95
N ILE A 109 12.45 -12.83 -0.39
CA ILE A 109 11.02 -12.48 -0.48
C ILE A 109 10.44 -12.55 0.93
N VAL A 110 9.67 -11.53 1.29
CA VAL A 110 9.11 -11.40 2.64
C VAL A 110 7.62 -11.08 2.55
N PRO A 111 6.78 -11.73 3.39
CA PRO A 111 5.36 -11.41 3.46
C PRO A 111 5.18 -10.04 4.12
N VAL A 112 4.38 -9.18 3.48
CA VAL A 112 4.10 -7.84 3.97
C VAL A 112 2.61 -7.55 3.98
N LEU A 113 2.21 -6.69 4.91
CA LEU A 113 0.89 -6.09 4.96
C LEU A 113 0.99 -4.69 4.37
N LEU A 114 0.04 -4.40 3.49
CA LEU A 114 -0.06 -3.16 2.74
C LEU A 114 -1.30 -2.38 3.16
N GLN A 115 -1.14 -1.09 3.42
CA GLN A 115 -2.22 -0.14 3.63
C GLN A 115 -1.99 1.13 2.80
N ARG A 116 -3.04 1.68 2.19
CA ARG A 116 -2.94 3.00 1.53
C ARG A 116 -2.92 4.09 2.58
N VAL A 117 -1.94 4.98 2.51
CA VAL A 117 -1.81 6.10 3.46
C VAL A 117 -1.78 7.44 2.72
N PRO A 118 -2.39 8.50 3.28
CA PRO A 118 -2.32 9.82 2.66
C PRO A 118 -0.87 10.33 2.63
N CYS A 119 -0.45 10.87 1.48
CA CYS A 119 0.88 11.43 1.31
C CYS A 119 1.02 12.73 2.13
N LYS A 120 1.72 12.69 3.28
CA LYS A 120 2.16 13.90 3.98
C LYS A 120 3.46 14.40 3.32
N LYS A 121 3.37 15.39 2.44
CA LYS A 121 4.55 16.09 1.91
C LYS A 121 5.20 16.91 3.03
N HIS A 122 6.44 16.60 3.38
CA HIS A 122 7.27 17.44 4.25
C HIS A 122 8.20 18.29 3.38
N GLY A 123 7.80 19.53 3.10
CA GLY A 123 8.62 20.50 2.35
C GLY A 123 8.79 20.16 0.86
N GLY A 124 8.69 21.18 0.01
CA GLY A 124 8.93 21.02 -1.42
C GLY A 124 8.76 22.33 -2.16
N VAL A 125 9.87 22.85 -2.71
CA VAL A 125 9.85 24.02 -3.59
C VAL A 125 9.20 23.60 -4.92
N ARG A 126 8.20 24.36 -5.36
CA ARG A 126 7.51 24.15 -6.62
C ARG A 126 8.13 25.08 -7.65
N PHE A 127 9.01 24.55 -8.50
CA PHE A 127 9.57 25.32 -9.60
C PHE A 127 8.56 25.35 -10.75
N THR A 128 8.05 26.54 -11.05
CA THR A 128 7.27 26.81 -12.26
C THR A 128 8.24 27.36 -13.30
N ILE A 129 8.58 26.56 -14.31
CA ILE A 129 9.38 27.04 -15.45
C ILE A 129 8.40 27.63 -16.46
N ASN A 130 8.24 28.95 -16.44
CA ASN A 130 7.55 29.66 -17.50
C ASN A 130 8.54 29.84 -18.65
N GLY A 131 8.42 29.03 -19.70
CA GLY A 131 9.13 29.25 -20.95
C GLY A 131 8.67 30.56 -21.57
N ARG A 132 9.61 31.43 -21.92
CA ARG A 132 9.36 32.63 -22.72
C ARG A 132 10.04 32.38 -24.07
N HIS A 133 9.23 32.41 -25.14
CA HIS A 133 9.69 32.27 -26.52
C HIS A 133 10.65 33.39 -26.91
#